data_AF-A0A4Z1CCI3-F1
#
_entry.id   AF-A0A4Z1CCI3-F1
#
_cell.length_a   1.000
_cell.length_b   1.000
_cell.length_c   1.000
_cell.angle_alpha   90.00
_cell.angle_beta   90.00
_cell.angle_gamma   90.00
#
_symmetry.space_group_name_H-M   'P 1'
#
loop_
_entity.id
_entity.type
_entity.pdbx_description
1 polymer ?
#
loop_
_entity_poly.entity_id
_entity_poly.type
_entity_poly.pdbx_seq_one_letter_code
_entity_poly.pdbx_strand_id
1 'polypeptide(L)' 'MRQLSARDRRIVYLRFYEERSQGEIGEAVGLSQAQVSRVLNRILKDIRNVLGGELPVA' A
#
# COMPACT_ATOMS: atom_id res chain seq x y z
N MET A 1 -0.72 -1.51 -11.26
CA MET A 1 -0.45 -2.91 -10.84
C MET A 1 0.85 -3.50 -11.38
N ARG A 2 1.15 -3.44 -12.69
CA ARG A 2 2.41 -3.99 -13.25
C ARG A 2 3.69 -3.33 -12.70
N GLN A 3 3.62 -2.07 -12.26
CA GLN A 3 4.76 -1.32 -11.71
C GLN A 3 5.03 -1.56 -10.21
N LEU A 4 4.11 -2.21 -9.48
CA LEU A 4 4.33 -2.52 -8.07
C LEU A 4 5.23 -3.74 -7.92
N SER A 5 6.08 -3.77 -6.91
CA SER A 5 6.82 -5.00 -6.55
C SER A 5 5.85 -6.12 -6.15
N ALA A 6 6.32 -7.39 -6.16
CA ALA A 6 5.50 -8.51 -5.69
C ALA A 6 5.03 -8.32 -4.23
N ARG A 7 5.90 -7.77 -3.38
CA ARG A 7 5.59 -7.44 -1.98
C ARG A 7 4.51 -6.37 -1.89
N ASP A 8 4.62 -5.32 -2.68
CA ASP A 8 3.65 -4.21 -2.67
C ASP A 8 2.27 -4.66 -3.15
N ARG A 9 2.23 -5.49 -4.20
CA ARG A 9 0.98 -6.12 -4.66
C ARG A 9 0.35 -6.97 -3.57
N ARG A 10 1.14 -7.75 -2.83
CA ARG A 10 0.64 -8.56 -1.72
C ARG A 10 0.06 -7.69 -0.60
N ILE A 11 0.73 -6.61 -0.23
CA ILE A 11 0.26 -5.66 0.80
C ILE A 11 -1.06 -4.99 0.37
N VAL A 12 -1.17 -4.54 -0.88
CA VAL A 12 -2.41 -3.95 -1.43
C VAL A 12 -3.54 -4.97 -1.45
N TYR A 13 -3.26 -6.20 -1.88
CA TYR A 13 -4.25 -7.28 -1.91
C TYR A 13 -4.79 -7.57 -0.50
N LEU A 14 -3.90 -7.76 0.48
CA LEU A 14 -4.31 -7.99 1.86
C LEU A 14 -5.15 -6.83 2.41
N ARG A 15 -4.83 -5.58 2.06
CA ARG A 15 -5.53 -4.40 2.58
C ARG A 15 -6.91 -4.18 1.95
N PHE A 16 -7.00 -4.26 0.63
CA PHE A 16 -8.18 -3.80 -0.11
C PHE A 16 -9.05 -4.92 -0.65
N TYR A 17 -8.52 -6.14 -0.73
CA TYR A 17 -9.28 -7.32 -1.14
C TYR A 17 -9.62 -8.20 0.06
N GLU A 18 -8.67 -8.47 0.95
CA GLU A 18 -8.92 -9.22 2.19
C GLU A 18 -9.30 -8.32 3.39
N GLU A 19 -9.39 -7.01 3.21
CA GLU A 19 -9.78 -6.02 4.23
C GLU A 19 -8.96 -6.01 5.53
N ARG A 20 -7.79 -6.67 5.55
CA ARG A 20 -6.95 -6.78 6.75
C ARG A 20 -6.51 -5.43 7.30
N SER A 21 -6.41 -5.33 8.62
CA SER A 21 -5.78 -4.20 9.30
C SER A 21 -4.28 -4.13 8.99
N GLN A 22 -3.70 -2.95 9.17
CA GLN A 22 -2.25 -2.78 8.95
C GLN A 22 -1.40 -3.59 9.92
N GLY A 23 -1.92 -3.92 11.11
CA GLY A 23 -1.29 -4.83 12.07
C GLY A 23 -1.24 -6.26 11.56
N GLU A 24 -2.38 -6.81 11.15
CA GLU A 24 -2.47 -8.17 10.58
C GLU A 24 -1.65 -8.31 9.29
N ILE A 25 -1.59 -7.26 8.47
CA ILE A 25 -0.71 -7.23 7.30
C ILE A 25 0.75 -7.28 7.72
N GLY A 26 1.12 -6.52 8.77
CA GLY A 26 2.47 -6.49 9.31
C GLY A 26 2.94 -7.87 9.75
N GLU A 27 2.12 -8.56 10.53
CA GLU A 27 2.35 -9.95 10.93
C GLU A 27 2.54 -10.88 9.72
N ALA A 28 1.68 -10.76 8.70
CA ALA A 28 1.72 -11.59 7.50
C ALA A 28 2.96 -11.37 6.61
N VAL A 29 3.62 -10.20 6.69
CA VAL A 29 4.74 -9.83 5.80
C VAL A 29 6.04 -9.49 6.54
N GLY A 30 6.10 -9.76 7.84
CA GLY A 30 7.27 -9.51 8.69
C GLY A 30 7.62 -8.03 8.85
N LEU A 31 6.61 -7.17 9.04
CA LEU A 31 6.75 -5.73 9.26
C LEU A 31 5.94 -5.28 10.47
N SER A 32 6.34 -4.15 11.06
CA SER A 32 5.47 -3.46 12.03
C SER A 32 4.31 -2.77 11.31
N GLN A 33 3.21 -2.54 12.04
CA GLN A 33 2.07 -1.77 11.54
C GLN A 33 2.50 -0.39 11.00
N ALA A 34 3.43 0.29 11.67
CA ALA A 34 3.95 1.59 11.22
C ALA A 34 4.79 1.48 9.92
N GLN A 35 5.52 0.38 9.72
CA GLN A 35 6.20 0.10 8.45
C GLN A 35 5.18 -0.15 7.33
N VAL A 36 4.12 -0.93 7.60
CA VAL A 36 3.04 -1.18 6.64
C VAL A 36 2.32 0.12 6.26
N SER A 37 2.04 1.00 7.23
CA SER A 37 1.46 2.32 7.00
C SER A 37 2.29 3.13 6.00
N ARG A 38 3.61 3.22 6.22
CA ARG A 38 4.54 3.92 5.30
C ARG A 38 4.55 3.31 3.90
N VAL A 39 4.54 1.98 3.81
CA VAL A 39 4.51 1.26 2.52
C VAL A 39 3.20 1.52 1.77
N LEU A 40 2.05 1.43 2.43
CA LEU A 40 0.74 1.73 1.82
C LEU A 40 0.68 3.19 1.33
N ASN A 41 1.12 4.15 2.13
CA ASN A 41 1.16 5.55 1.73
C ASN A 41 2.02 5.79 0.49
N ARG A 42 3.22 5.18 0.42
CA ARG A 42 4.07 5.22 -0.76
C ARG A 42 3.37 4.62 -1.97
N ILE A 43 2.83 3.41 -1.85
CA ILE A 43 2.13 2.72 -2.95
C ILE A 43 0.95 3.55 -3.48
N LEU A 44 0.14 4.14 -2.60
CA LEU A 44 -0.99 4.96 -3.00
C LEU A 44 -0.55 6.26 -3.70
N LYS A 45 0.55 6.88 -3.24
CA LYS A 45 1.16 8.02 -3.91
C LYS A 45 1.65 7.65 -5.31
N ASP A 46 2.34 6.53 -5.45
CA ASP A 46 2.85 6.05 -6.74
C ASP A 46 1.70 5.74 -7.71
N ILE A 47 0.63 5.09 -7.23
CA ILE A 47 -0.58 4.83 -8.01
C ILE A 47 -1.21 6.15 -8.48
N ARG A 48 -1.35 7.14 -7.59
CA ARG A 48 -1.91 8.46 -7.94
C ARG A 48 -1.10 9.17 -9.02
N ASN A 49 0.23 9.13 -8.91
CA ASN A 49 1.13 9.75 -9.89
C ASN A 49 0.99 9.10 -11.27
N VAL A 50 0.90 7.77 -11.34
CA VAL A 50 0.74 7.04 -12.61
C VAL A 50 -0.63 7.30 -13.24
N LEU A 51 -1.67 7.48 -12.43
CA LEU A 51 -3.02 7.78 -12.89
C LEU A 51 -3.22 9.24 -13.31
N GLY A 52 -2.18 10.10 -13.24
CA GLY A 52 -2.22 11.48 -13.72
C GLY A 52 -2.86 12.49 -12.76
N GLY A 53 -2.97 12.16 -11.47
CA GLY A 53 -3.67 13.01 -10.51
C GLY A 53 -2.82 14.17 -9.98
N GLU A 54 -2.85 15.31 -10.66
CA GLU A 54 -2.86 16.61 -9.97
C GLU A 54 -4.07 16.63 -9.04
N LEU A 55 -3.84 16.50 -7.73
CA LEU A 55 -4.78 16.97 -6.72
C LEU A 55 -3.95 17.75 -5.69
N PRO A 56 -4.11 19.09 -5.62
CA PRO A 56 -3.59 19.85 -4.49
C PRO A 56 -4.33 19.33 -3.27
N VAL A 57 -3.59 18.74 -2.33
CA VAL A 57 -4.12 18.58 -0.98
C VAL A 57 -3.95 19.95 -0.34
N ALA A 58 -5.05 20.70 -0.28
CA ALA A 58 -5.16 21.93 0.49
C ALA A 58 -4.90 21.66 1.98
#